data_AF-A0A7X8GTZ1-F1
#
_entry.id   AF-A0A7X8GTZ1-F1
#
_cell.length_a   1.000
_cell.length_b   1.000
_cell.length_c   1.000
_cell.angle_alpha   90.00
_cell.angle_beta   90.00
_cell.angle_gamma   90.00
#
_symmetry.space_group_name_H-M   'P 1'
#
loop_
_entity.id
_entity.type
_entity.pdbx_description
1 polymer ?
#
loop_
_entity_poly.entity_id
_entity_poly.type
_entity_poly.pdbx_seq_one_letter_code
_entity_poly.pdbx_strand_id
1 'polypeptide(L)'
;MIKAASSTRYWAIRGAWGHSVDKEGELPVAPSAIAAEGQHFTTQGMKEFETPRELTVPEIKAIIQDFGQAARNAMEAGFDGVELHASNGYLANQFL
;
A
#
# COMPACT_ATOMS: atom_id res chain seq x y z
N MET A 1 -28.05 14.09 -19.05
CA MET A 1 -27.44 14.35 -17.73
C MET A 1 -26.11 13.61 -17.72
N ILE A 2 -24.98 14.33 -17.80
CA ILE A 2 -23.64 13.74 -17.92
C ILE A 2 -23.25 13.21 -16.54
N LYS A 3 -23.13 11.88 -16.40
CA LYS A 3 -22.59 11.25 -15.19
C LYS A 3 -21.08 11.54 -15.21
N ALA A 4 -20.59 12.34 -14.27
CA ALA A 4 -19.16 12.56 -14.11
C ALA A 4 -18.54 11.21 -13.71
N ALA A 5 -17.57 10.72 -14.50
CA ALA A 5 -16.83 9.52 -14.16
C ALA A 5 -15.98 9.81 -12.92
N SER A 6 -16.38 9.30 -11.77
CA SER A 6 -15.58 9.41 -10.54
C SER A 6 -14.64 8.23 -10.47
N SER A 7 -13.40 8.38 -10.92
CA SER A 7 -12.34 7.42 -10.65
C SER A 7 -11.79 7.66 -9.23
N THR A 8 -11.93 6.70 -8.32
CA THR A 8 -11.26 6.75 -7.01
C THR A 8 -9.99 5.91 -7.05
N ARG A 9 -8.88 6.52 -6.62
CA ARG A 9 -7.62 5.82 -6.39
C ARG A 9 -7.78 4.99 -5.11
N TYR A 10 -7.77 3.67 -5.22
CA TYR A 10 -7.77 2.80 -4.05
C TYR A 10 -6.34 2.65 -3.53
N TRP A 11 -6.12 3.10 -2.30
CA TRP A 11 -4.83 3.10 -1.64
C TRP A 11 -4.69 1.85 -0.78
N ALA A 12 -3.80 0.94 -1.16
CA ALA A 12 -3.14 0.08 -0.19
C ALA A 12 -1.82 0.79 0.17
N ILE A 13 -1.81 1.55 1.27
CA ILE A 13 -0.55 2.01 1.89
C ILE A 13 0.09 0.80 2.59
N ARG A 14 0.45 -0.19 1.79
CA ARG A 14 1.31 -1.30 2.16
C ARG A 14 2.59 -1.14 1.34
N GLY A 15 3.73 -1.51 1.91
CA GLY A 15 5.05 -1.26 1.35
C GLY A 15 6.03 -0.77 2.42
N ALA A 16 7.31 -0.68 2.05
CA ALA A 16 8.38 -0.16 2.91
C ALA A 16 8.13 1.27 3.46
N TRP A 17 7.24 2.04 2.83
CA TRP A 17 6.85 3.39 3.26
C TRP A 17 5.81 3.33 4.38
N GLY A 18 6.26 2.96 5.58
CA GLY A 18 5.47 2.96 6.80
C GLY A 18 6.37 2.86 8.02
N HIS A 19 5.78 3.01 9.21
CA HIS A 19 6.51 2.87 10.47
C HIS A 19 5.63 2.16 11.49
N SER A 20 6.24 1.27 12.27
CA SER A 20 5.66 0.51 13.37
C SER A 20 4.89 1.36 14.39
N VAL A 21 5.34 2.60 14.61
CA VAL A 21 4.70 3.58 15.49
C VAL A 21 3.24 3.83 15.11
N ASP A 22 2.93 3.82 13.81
CA ASP A 22 1.58 4.06 13.29
C ASP A 22 0.84 2.76 12.94
N LYS A 23 1.44 1.61 13.29
CA LYS A 23 1.00 0.26 12.94
C LYS A 23 0.98 -0.68 14.14
N GLU A 24 0.75 -0.16 15.34
CA GLU A 24 0.63 -0.96 16.57
C GLU A 24 1.89 -1.82 16.86
N GLY A 25 3.06 -1.36 16.43
CA GLY A 25 4.32 -2.08 16.57
C GLY A 25 4.67 -3.01 15.40
N GLU A 26 3.78 -3.20 14.43
CA GLU A 26 4.04 -4.04 13.26
C GLU A 26 4.94 -3.34 12.25
N LEU A 27 6.02 -4.00 11.85
CA LEU A 27 6.94 -3.47 10.84
C LEU A 27 6.24 -3.35 9.48
N PRO A 28 6.62 -2.34 8.67
CA PRO A 28 6.21 -2.29 7.27
C PRO A 28 6.65 -3.55 6.52
N VAL A 29 5.92 -3.90 5.46
CA VAL A 29 6.21 -5.08 4.64
C VAL A 29 6.69 -4.70 3.25
N ALA A 30 7.62 -5.46 2.69
CA ALA A 30 8.23 -5.17 1.39
C ALA A 30 8.67 -6.47 0.67
N PRO A 31 9.08 -6.39 -0.61
CA PRO A 31 9.63 -7.53 -1.36
C PRO A 31 10.96 -8.04 -0.81
N SER A 32 11.69 -7.19 -0.08
CA SER A 32 12.99 -7.51 0.51
C SER A 32 13.19 -6.69 1.78
N ALA A 33 13.98 -7.21 2.72
CA ALA A 33 14.30 -6.54 3.99
C ALA A 33 15.37 -5.45 3.81
N ILE A 34 15.08 -4.44 2.98
CA ILE A 34 15.97 -3.31 2.68
C ILE A 34 15.25 -2.03 3.10
N ALA A 35 15.85 -1.28 4.04
CA ALA A 35 15.33 0.01 4.46
C ALA A 35 15.51 1.05 3.34
N ALA A 36 14.51 1.92 3.17
CA ALA A 36 14.66 3.10 2.32
C ALA A 36 15.56 4.14 3.01
N GLU A 37 16.21 4.99 2.21
CA GLU A 37 16.95 6.14 2.76
C GLU A 37 16.00 7.28 3.12
N GLY A 38 16.26 7.96 4.24
CA GLY A 38 15.53 9.13 4.69
C GLY A 38 14.52 8.86 5.80
N GLN A 39 13.51 9.71 5.87
CA GLN A 39 12.60 9.78 7.02
C GLN A 39 11.13 9.67 6.62
N HIS A 40 10.36 9.00 7.48
CA HIS A 40 8.91 8.93 7.45
C HIS A 40 8.30 9.88 8.49
N PHE A 41 7.22 10.57 8.11
CA PHE A 41 6.45 11.35 9.07
C PHE A 41 5.48 10.44 9.81
N THR A 42 5.67 10.32 11.13
CA THR A 42 4.83 9.47 12.01
C THR A 42 3.92 10.33 12.89
N THR A 43 3.00 9.69 13.62
CA THR A 43 2.22 10.34 14.69
C THR A 43 3.09 10.96 15.79
N GLN A 44 4.37 10.58 15.89
CA GLN A 44 5.35 11.12 16.84
C GLN A 44 6.40 12.02 16.17
N GLY A 45 6.15 12.50 14.96
CA GLY A 45 7.06 13.34 14.17
C GLY A 45 7.93 12.54 13.19
N MET A 46 8.95 13.19 12.63
CA MET A 46 9.86 12.57 11.66
C MET A 46 10.72 11.49 12.33
N LYS A 47 10.74 10.29 11.74
CA LYS A 47 11.58 9.17 12.17
C LYS A 47 12.25 8.55 10.95
N GLU A 48 13.41 7.93 11.15
CA GLU A 48 14.08 7.17 10.10
C GLU A 48 13.19 6.02 9.61
N PHE A 49 13.36 5.60 8.35
CA PHE A 49 12.72 4.38 7.89
C PHE A 49 13.22 3.16 8.65
N GLU A 50 12.28 2.27 8.95
CA GLU A 50 12.61 0.96 9.52
C GLU A 50 12.95 -0.02 8.40
N THR A 51 13.79 -1.01 8.70
CA THR A 51 13.96 -2.16 7.81
C THR A 51 12.64 -2.93 7.75
N PRO A 52 12.00 -3.04 6.57
CA PRO A 52 10.73 -3.73 6.45
C PRO A 52 10.92 -5.24 6.60
N ARG A 53 9.84 -5.93 6.93
CA ARG A 53 9.78 -7.38 6.88
C ARG A 53 9.56 -7.83 5.43
N GLU A 54 10.34 -8.80 5.00
CA GLU A 54 10.16 -9.44 3.70
C GLU A 54 8.83 -10.23 3.66
N LEU A 55 8.09 -10.05 2.57
CA LEU A 55 6.85 -10.77 2.32
C LEU A 55 7.10 -12.22 1.93
N THR A 56 6.32 -13.12 2.53
CA THR A 56 6.27 -14.51 2.09
C THR A 56 5.33 -14.68 0.88
N VAL A 57 5.53 -15.74 0.09
CA VAL A 57 4.66 -16.05 -1.07
C VAL A 57 3.17 -16.16 -0.68
N PRO A 58 2.77 -16.81 0.44
CA PRO A 58 1.38 -16.82 0.88
C PRO A 58 0.82 -15.41 1.16
N GLU A 59 1.61 -14.53 1.76
CA GLU A 59 1.19 -13.14 2.03
C GLU A 59 1.03 -12.35 0.74
N ILE A 60 1.90 -12.55 -0.25
CA ILE A 60 1.74 -11.95 -1.58
C ILE A 60 0.41 -12.37 -2.21
N LYS A 61 0.06 -13.66 -2.12
CA LYS A 61 -1.23 -14.17 -2.61
C LYS A 61 -2.41 -13.54 -1.87
N ALA A 62 -2.31 -13.37 -0.55
CA ALA A 62 -3.33 -12.69 0.24
C ALA A 62 -3.48 -11.22 -0.19
N ILE A 63 -2.38 -10.50 -0.41
CA ILE A 63 -2.40 -9.10 -0.88
C ILE A 63 -3.06 -8.98 -2.26
N ILE A 64 -2.80 -9.91 -3.17
CA ILE A 64 -3.48 -9.96 -4.48
C ILE A 64 -5.00 -10.14 -4.30
N GLN A 65 -5.41 -11.00 -3.37
CA GLN A 65 -6.82 -11.18 -3.05
C GLN A 65 -7.44 -9.92 -2.43
N ASP A 66 -6.72 -9.22 -1.55
CA ASP A 66 -7.13 -7.95 -0.95
C ASP A 66 -7.35 -6.87 -2.02
N PHE A 67 -6.45 -6.75 -3.01
CA PHE A 67 -6.65 -5.86 -4.15
C PHE A 67 -7.91 -6.22 -4.95
N GLY A 68 -8.12 -7.51 -5.20
CA GLY A 68 -9.33 -7.99 -5.87
C GLY A 68 -10.61 -7.67 -5.09
N GLN A 69 -10.58 -7.78 -3.77
CA GLN A 69 -11.71 -7.42 -2.92
C GLN A 69 -11.94 -5.91 -2.87
N ALA A 70 -10.88 -5.11 -2.77
CA ALA A 70 -10.97 -3.66 -2.83
C ALA A 70 -11.60 -3.18 -4.15
N ALA A 71 -11.24 -3.82 -5.28
CA ALA A 71 -11.85 -3.54 -6.56
C ALA A 71 -13.36 -3.85 -6.58
N ARG A 72 -13.78 -5.00 -6.03
CA ARG A 72 -15.21 -5.33 -5.90
C ARG A 72 -15.96 -4.32 -5.04
N ASN A 73 -15.39 -3.96 -3.88
CA ASN A 73 -15.97 -2.94 -3.00
C ASN A 73 -16.12 -1.60 -3.71
N ALA A 74 -15.16 -1.23 -4.58
CA ALA A 74 -15.23 0.00 -5.37
C ALA A 74 -16.43 -0.03 -6.34
N MET A 75 -16.63 -1.14 -7.03
CA MET A 75 -17.77 -1.31 -7.94
C MET A 75 -19.10 -1.25 -7.18
N GLU A 76 -19.19 -1.89 -6.01
CA GLU A 76 -20.37 -1.84 -5.14
C GLU A 76 -20.65 -0.43 -4.62
N ALA A 77 -19.61 0.37 -4.37
CA ALA A 77 -19.72 1.78 -4.01
C ALA A 77 -20.13 2.69 -5.18
N GLY A 78 -20.23 2.17 -6.41
CA GLY A 78 -20.68 2.90 -7.59
C GLY A 78 -19.57 3.58 -8.38
N PHE A 79 -18.30 3.23 -8.16
CA PHE A 79 -17.20 3.70 -9.01
C PHE A 79 -17.24 3.02 -10.39
N ASP A 80 -16.83 3.76 -11.43
CA ASP A 80 -16.81 3.26 -12.81
C ASP A 80 -15.58 2.37 -13.11
N GLY A 81 -14.59 2.36 -12.21
CA GLY A 81 -13.39 1.55 -12.32
C GLY A 81 -12.39 1.81 -11.19
N VAL A 82 -11.27 1.09 -11.24
CA VAL A 82 -10.17 1.22 -10.27
C VAL A 82 -8.84 1.40 -10.98
N GLU A 83 -7.97 2.19 -10.36
CA GLU A 83 -6.57 2.37 -10.78
C GLU A 83 -5.66 1.69 -9.75
N LEU A 84 -4.75 0.83 -10.22
CA LEU A 84 -3.73 0.24 -9.36
C LEU A 84 -2.56 1.22 -9.22
N HIS A 85 -2.24 1.60 -7.99
CA HIS A 85 -1.06 2.42 -7.73
C HIS A 85 0.22 1.57 -7.73
N ALA A 86 0.86 1.48 -8.89
CA ALA A 86 2.12 0.76 -9.09
C ALA A 86 3.28 1.71 -9.46
N SER A 87 3.36 2.85 -8.78
CA SER A 87 4.40 3.88 -9.00
C SER A 87 4.89 4.47 -7.67
N ASN A 88 5.81 5.44 -7.72
CA ASN A 88 6.29 6.21 -6.57
C ASN A 88 6.84 5.37 -5.40
N GLY A 89 7.43 4.20 -5.69
CA GLY A 89 8.03 3.35 -4.67
C GLY A 89 7.03 2.59 -3.79
N TYR A 90 5.72 2.61 -4.05
CA TYR A 90 4.75 1.80 -3.29
C TYR A 90 4.88 0.30 -3.60
N LEU A 91 4.27 -0.56 -2.79
CA LEU A 91 4.56 -2.00 -2.77
C LEU A 91 4.66 -2.67 -4.15
N ALA A 92 3.71 -2.44 -5.05
CA ALA A 92 3.75 -3.02 -6.39
C ALA A 92 4.97 -2.54 -7.21
N ASN A 93 5.36 -1.26 -7.08
CA ASN A 93 6.56 -0.72 -7.69
C ASN A 93 7.85 -1.23 -7.03
N GLN A 94 7.84 -1.61 -5.74
CA GLN A 94 9.02 -2.17 -5.07
C GLN A 94 9.42 -3.55 -5.62
N PHE A 95 8.48 -4.25 -6.28
CA PHE A 95 8.77 -5.53 -6.96
C PHE A 95 9.38 -5.35 -8.36
N LEU A 96 9.44 -4.12 -8.88
CA LEU A 96 9.87 -3.79 -10.26
C LEU A 96 11.23 -3.08 -10.25
#